data_AF-A0A3A8HGD6-F1
#
_entry.id   AF-A0A3A8HGD6-F1
#
_cell.length_a   1.000
_cell.length_b   1.000
_cell.length_c   1.000
_cell.angle_alpha   90.00
_cell.angle_beta   90.00
_cell.angle_gamma   90.00
#
_symmetry.space_group_name_H-M   'P 1'
#
loop_
_entity.id
_entity.type
_entity.pdbx_description
1 polymer ?
#
loop_
_entity_poly.entity_id
_entity_poly.type
_entity_poly.pdbx_seq_one_letter_code
_entity_poly.pdbx_strand_id
1 'polypeptide(L)'
;ACRAALRGAEFEARDDLASALGRLPPLRPCGLRVVVSDFLFETDLEALCARLSRGASALFLVQVLDAEDLEPSGGDGARLVDAESGVALEELLTDGVLAAYARRFAEHQRALRSAAVRARGTLLTVNAAEGLRAQVAGPLRALFVAGGGA
;
A
#
# COMPACT_ATOMS: atom_id res chain seq x y z
N ALA A 1 10.22 5.56 -21.48
CA ALA A 1 10.85 4.68 -20.48
C ALA A 1 9.80 4.04 -19.56
N CYS A 2 9.17 4.75 -18.61
CA CYS A 2 8.22 4.12 -17.66
C CYS A 2 7.03 3.39 -18.32
N ARG A 3 6.38 3.99 -19.32
CA ARG A 3 5.26 3.34 -20.04
C ARG A 3 5.69 2.04 -20.74
N ALA A 4 6.93 1.96 -21.23
CA ALA A 4 7.45 0.75 -21.85
C ALA A 4 7.76 -0.32 -20.80
N ALA A 5 8.34 0.07 -19.66
CA ALA A 5 8.58 -0.82 -18.53
C ALA A 5 7.27 -1.41 -17.97
N LEU A 6 6.22 -0.59 -17.81
CA LEU A 6 4.90 -1.05 -17.35
C LEU A 6 4.21 -2.01 -18.33
N ARG A 7 4.49 -1.91 -19.63
CA ARG A 7 3.94 -2.85 -20.64
C ARG A 7 4.61 -4.22 -20.62
N GLY A 8 5.82 -4.31 -20.07
CA GLY A 8 6.54 -5.57 -19.90
C GLY A 8 6.43 -6.16 -18.50
N ALA A 9 5.71 -5.50 -17.58
CA ALA A 9 5.45 -6.02 -16.25
C ALA A 9 4.25 -6.98 -16.29
N GLU A 10 4.41 -8.17 -15.73
CA GLU A 10 3.29 -9.09 -15.51
C GLU A 10 2.44 -8.58 -14.33
N PHE A 11 1.12 -8.66 -14.48
CA PHE A 11 0.19 -8.15 -13.49
C PHE A 11 0.25 -8.94 -12.17
N GLU A 12 0.51 -10.25 -12.24
CA GLU A 12 0.61 -11.16 -11.09
C GLU A 12 2.06 -11.47 -10.69
N ALA A 13 2.99 -10.54 -10.95
CA ALA A 13 4.38 -10.73 -10.56
C ALA A 13 4.51 -10.81 -9.02
N ARG A 14 5.23 -11.82 -8.53
CA ARG A 14 5.48 -12.08 -7.09
C ARG A 14 6.82 -11.53 -6.59
N ASP A 15 7.38 -10.58 -7.32
CA ASP A 15 8.67 -9.99 -6.97
C ASP A 15 8.51 -9.04 -5.79
N ASP A 16 9.51 -9.00 -4.91
CA ASP A 16 9.52 -8.01 -3.84
C ASP A 16 9.59 -6.58 -4.40
N LEU A 17 9.01 -5.63 -3.69
CA LEU A 17 8.93 -4.23 -4.11
C LEU A 17 10.32 -3.60 -4.34
N ALA A 18 11.36 -4.05 -3.62
CA ALA A 18 12.70 -3.53 -3.79
C ALA A 18 13.29 -3.91 -5.15
N SER A 19 13.15 -5.17 -5.53
CA SER A 19 13.51 -5.74 -6.83
C SER A 19 12.69 -5.12 -7.97
N ALA A 20 11.37 -4.97 -7.78
CA ALA A 20 10.51 -4.33 -8.78
C ALA A 20 10.94 -2.88 -9.08
N LEU A 21 11.23 -2.10 -8.03
CA LEU A 21 11.71 -0.72 -8.18
C LEU A 21 13.10 -0.65 -8.82
N GLY A 22 13.96 -1.66 -8.63
CA GLY A 22 15.28 -1.74 -9.27
C GLY A 22 15.23 -1.93 -10.79
N ARG A 23 14.13 -2.51 -11.32
CA ARG A 23 13.92 -2.71 -12.77
C ARG A 23 13.30 -1.50 -13.46
N LEU A 24 12.79 -0.53 -12.69
CA LEU A 24 12.22 0.68 -13.24
C LEU A 24 13.32 1.69 -13.57
N PRO A 25 13.15 2.50 -14.64
CA PRO A 25 14.04 3.63 -14.88
C PRO A 25 14.03 4.56 -13.67
N PRO A 26 15.12 5.31 -13.42
CA PRO A 26 15.24 6.19 -12.27
C PRO A 26 14.05 7.15 -12.21
N LEU A 27 13.49 7.29 -11.00
CA LEU A 27 12.37 8.19 -10.76
C LEU A 27 12.78 9.62 -11.09
N ARG A 28 11.91 10.34 -11.79
CA ARG A 28 12.19 11.71 -12.21
C ARG A 28 12.46 12.61 -11.00
N PRO A 29 13.54 13.42 -11.02
CA PRO A 29 13.75 14.48 -10.03
C PRO A 29 12.61 15.50 -10.05
N CYS A 30 12.31 16.09 -8.90
CA CYS A 30 11.23 17.05 -8.67
C CYS A 30 9.85 16.56 -9.18
N GLY A 31 9.67 15.25 -9.33
CA GLY A 31 8.41 14.67 -9.76
C GLY A 31 7.43 14.47 -8.61
N LEU A 32 6.15 14.44 -8.95
CA LEU A 32 5.10 13.86 -8.12
C LEU A 32 5.23 12.33 -8.13
N ARG A 33 5.22 11.71 -6.96
CA ARG A 33 5.27 10.24 -6.81
C ARG A 33 4.04 9.78 -6.06
N VAL A 34 3.29 8.88 -6.67
CA VAL A 34 2.09 8.26 -6.08
C VAL A 34 2.33 6.77 -6.05
N VAL A 35 2.30 6.18 -4.86
CA VAL A 35 2.39 4.74 -4.66
C VAL A 35 1.03 4.24 -4.23
N VAL A 36 0.51 3.23 -4.92
CA VAL A 36 -0.77 2.60 -4.63
C VAL A 36 -0.49 1.16 -4.24
N SER A 37 -0.84 0.77 -3.03
CA SER A 37 -0.65 -0.57 -2.46
C SER A 37 -1.49 -0.68 -1.19
N ASP A 38 -1.90 -1.86 -0.81
CA ASP A 38 -2.41 -2.17 0.54
C ASP A 38 -1.36 -1.94 1.66
N PHE A 39 -0.08 -1.94 1.30
CA PHE A 39 1.09 -1.91 2.17
C PHE A 39 1.16 -3.06 3.17
N LEU A 40 0.44 -4.17 2.97
CA LEU A 40 0.36 -5.30 3.91
C LEU A 40 1.45 -6.35 3.69
N PHE A 41 2.66 -5.92 3.32
CA PHE A 41 3.80 -6.79 3.08
C PHE A 41 4.97 -6.48 4.01
N GLU A 42 5.83 -7.47 4.25
CA GLU A 42 7.02 -7.33 5.09
C GLU A 42 8.08 -6.46 4.40
N THR A 43 8.34 -5.28 4.96
CA THR A 43 9.39 -4.39 4.46
C THR A 43 9.85 -3.40 5.51
N ASP A 44 11.04 -2.83 5.32
CA ASP A 44 11.46 -1.64 6.05
C ASP A 44 10.73 -0.41 5.47
N LEU A 45 9.60 -0.06 6.09
CA LEU A 45 8.76 1.07 5.67
C LEU A 45 9.52 2.39 5.70
N GLU A 46 10.46 2.58 6.62
CA GLU A 46 11.25 3.80 6.72
C GLU A 46 12.21 3.92 5.54
N ALA A 47 12.98 2.86 5.26
CA ALA A 47 13.89 2.82 4.13
C ALA A 47 13.13 2.97 2.80
N LEU A 48 11.98 2.31 2.68
CA LEU A 48 11.11 2.42 1.51
C LEU A 48 10.64 3.86 1.29
N CYS A 49 10.04 4.50 2.31
CA CYS A 49 9.55 5.86 2.22
C CYS A 49 10.68 6.86 1.96
N ALA A 50 11.84 6.68 2.59
CA ALA A 50 13.03 7.51 2.36
C ALA A 50 13.57 7.37 0.93
N ARG A 51 13.56 6.15 0.37
CA ARG A 51 13.94 5.92 -1.04
C ARG A 51 12.95 6.60 -1.99
N LEU A 52 11.66 6.49 -1.71
CA LEU A 52 10.58 7.03 -2.53
C LEU A 52 10.47 8.55 -2.45
N SER A 53 10.83 9.20 -1.34
CA SER A 53 10.76 10.66 -1.22
C SER A 53 12.00 11.37 -1.77
N ARG A 54 13.13 10.66 -1.89
CA ARG A 54 14.42 11.25 -2.31
C ARG A 54 14.32 11.94 -3.68
N GLY A 55 14.46 13.27 -3.68
CA GLY A 55 14.40 14.10 -4.88
C GLY A 55 12.99 14.21 -5.50
N ALA A 56 11.94 13.84 -4.78
CA ALA A 56 10.56 14.08 -5.19
C ALA A 56 10.13 15.52 -4.82
N SER A 57 9.20 16.09 -5.58
CA SER A 57 8.52 17.32 -5.16
C SER A 57 7.42 17.00 -4.14
N ALA A 58 6.73 15.88 -4.32
CA ALA A 58 5.76 15.35 -3.37
C ALA A 58 5.68 13.82 -3.46
N LEU A 59 5.43 13.18 -2.32
CA LEU A 59 5.18 11.75 -2.20
C LEU A 59 3.78 11.53 -1.63
N PHE A 60 2.98 10.73 -2.31
CA PHE A 60 1.68 10.25 -1.85
C PHE A 60 1.71 8.73 -1.75
N LEU A 61 1.27 8.21 -0.62
CA LEU A 61 1.09 6.79 -0.36
C LEU A 61 -0.43 6.57 -0.27
N VAL A 62 -0.98 5.83 -1.22
CA VAL A 62 -2.41 5.50 -1.29
C VAL A 62 -2.56 4.06 -0.85
N GLN A 63 -3.02 3.90 0.39
CA GLN A 63 -3.34 2.61 0.97
C GLN A 63 -4.72 2.16 0.52
N VAL A 64 -4.81 1.03 -0.18
CA VAL A 64 -6.09 0.44 -0.61
C VAL A 64 -6.42 -0.72 0.31
N LEU A 65 -7.52 -0.64 1.06
CA LEU A 65 -7.96 -1.69 1.97
C LEU A 65 -9.44 -2.00 1.72
N ASP A 66 -9.83 -3.25 1.90
CA ASP A 66 -11.25 -3.63 1.97
C ASP A 66 -11.75 -3.72 3.43
N ALA A 67 -12.97 -4.21 3.61
CA ALA A 67 -13.56 -4.36 4.94
C ALA A 67 -12.93 -5.52 5.73
N GLU A 68 -12.53 -6.59 5.06
CA GLU A 68 -11.92 -7.78 5.68
C GLU A 68 -10.47 -7.50 6.12
N ASP A 69 -9.76 -6.61 5.43
CA ASP A 69 -8.44 -6.10 5.86
C ASP A 69 -8.54 -5.29 7.17
N LEU A 70 -9.65 -4.57 7.36
CA LEU A 70 -9.84 -3.70 8.53
C LEU A 70 -10.42 -4.45 9.72
N GLU A 71 -11.41 -5.30 9.45
CA GLU A 71 -12.14 -6.07 10.44
C GLU A 71 -12.44 -7.44 9.86
N PRO A 72 -11.47 -8.38 9.93
CA PRO A 72 -11.65 -9.71 9.37
C PRO A 72 -12.81 -10.42 10.09
N SER A 73 -13.76 -10.94 9.31
CA SER A 73 -14.91 -11.65 9.86
C SER A 73 -14.49 -13.05 10.30
N GLY A 74 -14.51 -13.29 11.62
CA GLY A 74 -14.29 -14.63 12.18
C GLY A 74 -15.46 -15.57 11.88
N GLY A 75 -15.16 -16.85 11.63
CA GLY A 75 -16.18 -17.89 11.47
C GLY A 75 -15.61 -19.30 11.61
N ASP A 76 -16.45 -20.23 12.10
CA ASP A 76 -16.16 -21.66 12.15
C ASP A 76 -15.81 -22.16 10.74
N GLY A 77 -14.53 -22.44 10.49
CA GLY A 77 -14.04 -23.00 9.23
C GLY A 77 -13.63 -22.00 8.15
N ALA A 78 -13.28 -20.75 8.50
CA ALA A 78 -12.67 -19.84 7.54
C ALA A 78 -11.30 -20.39 7.08
N ARG A 79 -11.15 -20.64 5.78
CA ARG A 79 -9.90 -21.07 5.15
C ARG A 79 -9.15 -19.85 4.64
N LEU A 80 -8.02 -19.52 5.26
CA LEU A 80 -7.10 -18.51 4.73
C LEU A 80 -6.25 -19.15 3.63
N VAL A 81 -6.40 -18.65 2.41
CA VAL A 81 -5.47 -18.95 1.31
C VAL A 81 -4.60 -17.73 1.17
N ASP A 82 -3.31 -17.89 1.47
CA ASP A 82 -2.32 -16.85 1.20
C ASP A 82 -2.22 -16.64 -0.31
N ALA A 83 -2.54 -15.42 -0.78
CA ALA A 83 -2.62 -15.11 -2.21
C ALA A 83 -1.22 -15.18 -2.88
N GLU A 84 -0.16 -14.88 -2.13
CA GLU A 84 1.22 -14.87 -2.63
C GLU A 84 1.86 -16.26 -2.68
N SER A 85 1.68 -17.12 -1.66
CA SER A 85 2.30 -18.44 -1.63
C SER A 85 1.42 -19.57 -2.20
N GLY A 86 0.09 -19.38 -2.23
CA GLY A 86 -0.86 -20.44 -2.54
C GLY A 86 -0.91 -21.55 -1.48
N VAL A 87 -0.23 -21.37 -0.34
CA VAL A 87 -0.30 -22.29 0.79
C VAL A 87 -1.61 -22.00 1.52
N ALA A 88 -2.50 -22.98 1.51
CA ALA A 88 -3.69 -22.95 2.36
C ALA A 88 -3.22 -23.13 3.81
N LEU A 89 -3.21 -22.04 4.57
CA LEU A 89 -3.10 -22.13 6.02
C LEU A 89 -4.51 -22.48 6.51
N GLU A 90 -4.76 -23.76 6.79
CA GLU A 90 -5.97 -24.21 7.46
C GLU A 90 -5.91 -23.84 8.96
N GLU A 91 -5.69 -22.56 9.25
CA GLU A 91 -5.82 -22.03 10.60
C GLU A 91 -7.23 -21.46 10.76
N LEU A 92 -7.96 -22.01 11.73
CA LEU A 92 -9.22 -21.43 12.17
C LEU A 92 -8.95 -19.99 12.63
N LEU A 93 -9.71 -19.03 12.08
CA LEU A 93 -9.78 -17.64 12.57
C LEU A 93 -10.43 -17.60 13.96
N THR A 94 -9.73 -18.16 14.95
CA THR A 94 -10.11 -18.09 16.35
C THR A 94 -10.02 -16.64 16.84
N ASP A 95 -10.76 -16.30 17.89
CA ASP A 95 -10.69 -14.98 18.52
C ASP A 95 -9.25 -14.57 18.88
N GLY A 96 -8.39 -15.53 19.24
CA GLY A 96 -6.97 -15.28 19.52
C GLY A 96 -6.18 -14.86 18.29
N VAL A 97 -6.45 -15.46 17.13
CA VAL A 97 -5.81 -15.10 15.85
C VAL A 97 -6.29 -13.73 15.39
N LEU A 98 -7.60 -13.45 15.48
CA LEU A 98 -8.18 -12.15 15.15
C LEU A 98 -7.62 -11.03 16.03
N ALA A 99 -7.50 -11.26 17.34
CA ALA A 99 -6.90 -10.31 18.27
C ALA A 99 -5.41 -10.07 17.96
N ALA A 100 -4.67 -11.13 17.61
CA ALA A 100 -3.27 -11.01 17.22
C ALA A 100 -3.10 -10.23 15.90
N TYR A 101 -3.97 -10.49 14.91
CA TYR A 101 -4.02 -9.75 13.66
C TYR A 101 -4.32 -8.27 13.91
N ALA A 102 -5.40 -7.94 14.62
CA ALA A 102 -5.80 -6.56 14.92
C ALA A 102 -4.68 -5.77 15.62
N ARG A 103 -3.95 -6.41 16.56
CA ARG A 103 -2.78 -5.80 17.21
C ARG A 103 -1.66 -5.52 16.20
N ARG A 104 -1.26 -6.52 15.42
CA ARG A 104 -0.18 -6.39 14.42
C ARG A 104 -0.53 -5.36 13.35
N PHE A 105 -1.76 -5.38 12.87
CA PHE A 105 -2.29 -4.40 11.94
C PHE A 105 -2.21 -2.98 12.52
N ALA A 106 -2.66 -2.78 13.77
CA ALA A 106 -2.58 -1.47 14.41
C ALA A 106 -1.13 -0.97 14.59
N GLU A 107 -0.19 -1.86 14.91
CA GLU A 107 1.24 -1.55 14.98
C GLU A 107 1.81 -1.19 13.61
N HIS A 108 1.49 -1.98 12.59
CA HIS A 108 1.88 -1.73 11.20
C HIS A 108 1.36 -0.40 10.67
N GLN A 109 0.09 -0.09 10.91
CA GLN A 109 -0.53 1.17 10.53
C GLN A 109 0.15 2.38 11.22
N ARG A 110 0.62 2.23 12.46
CA ARG A 110 1.41 3.26 13.15
C ARG A 110 2.79 3.42 12.52
N ALA A 111 3.45 2.31 12.16
CA ALA A 111 4.75 2.33 11.50
C ALA A 111 4.68 3.00 10.12
N LEU A 112 3.66 2.65 9.32
CA LEU A 112 3.43 3.25 8.00
C LEU A 112 3.17 4.76 8.09
N ARG A 113 2.28 5.20 8.99
CA ARG A 113 2.04 6.62 9.24
C ARG A 113 3.33 7.36 9.65
N SER A 114 4.10 6.77 10.55
CA SER A 114 5.34 7.38 11.04
C SER A 114 6.40 7.48 9.93
N ALA A 115 6.53 6.45 9.10
CA ALA A 115 7.43 6.45 7.95
C ALA A 115 7.03 7.49 6.90
N ALA A 116 5.72 7.61 6.61
CA ALA A 116 5.20 8.62 5.71
C ALA A 116 5.53 10.05 6.18
N VAL A 117 5.27 10.35 7.46
CA VAL A 117 5.56 11.65 8.06
C VAL A 117 7.05 11.98 8.00
N ARG A 118 7.93 11.03 8.39
CA ARG A 118 9.39 11.23 8.31
C ARG A 118 9.88 11.50 6.89
N ALA A 119 9.25 10.86 5.91
CA ALA A 119 9.56 11.06 4.49
C ALA A 119 8.91 12.32 3.89
N ARG A 120 8.18 13.13 4.68
CA ARG A 120 7.33 14.25 4.21
C ARG A 120 6.34 13.82 3.12
N GLY A 121 5.87 12.58 3.21
CA GLY A 121 4.83 12.02 2.35
C GLY A 121 3.45 12.21 2.95
N THR A 122 2.44 12.17 2.09
CA THR A 122 1.02 12.16 2.49
C THR A 122 0.49 10.74 2.38
N LEU A 123 0.03 10.15 3.49
CA LEU A 123 -0.67 8.87 3.50
C LEU A 123 -2.17 9.11 3.34
N LEU A 124 -2.78 8.43 2.37
CA LEU A 124 -4.21 8.43 2.08
C LEU A 124 -4.70 7.00 2.15
N THR A 125 -5.79 6.72 2.83
CA THR A 125 -6.41 5.39 2.85
C THR A 125 -7.73 5.44 2.09
N VAL A 126 -7.94 4.47 1.21
CA VAL A 126 -9.14 4.34 0.38
C VAL A 126 -9.77 2.96 0.57
N ASN A 127 -11.09 2.91 0.46
CA ASN A 127 -11.85 1.67 0.52
C ASN A 127 -11.92 1.05 -0.88
N ALA A 128 -11.48 -0.21 -1.02
CA ALA A 128 -11.46 -0.96 -2.26
C ALA A 128 -12.87 -1.19 -2.85
N ALA A 129 -13.91 -1.27 -2.01
CA ALA A 129 -15.30 -1.46 -2.43
C ALA A 129 -15.96 -0.18 -2.98
N GLU A 130 -15.37 0.99 -2.73
CA GLU A 130 -15.91 2.26 -3.21
C GLU A 130 -15.35 2.61 -4.60
N GLY A 131 -16.22 3.13 -5.47
CA GLY A 131 -15.83 3.55 -6.81
C GLY A 131 -14.83 4.72 -6.81
N LEU A 132 -13.92 4.74 -7.78
CA LEU A 132 -12.87 5.76 -7.93
C LEU A 132 -13.40 7.21 -7.86
N ARG A 133 -14.60 7.48 -8.38
CA ARG A 133 -15.21 8.81 -8.34
C ARG A 133 -15.44 9.31 -6.91
N ALA A 134 -15.91 8.44 -6.03
CA ALA A 134 -16.09 8.75 -4.62
C ALA A 134 -14.74 9.00 -3.95
N GLN A 135 -13.74 8.16 -4.26
CA GLN A 135 -12.39 8.30 -3.74
C GLN A 135 -11.72 9.63 -4.15
N VAL A 136 -11.86 10.05 -5.41
CA VAL A 136 -11.35 11.34 -5.92
C VAL A 136 -12.04 12.53 -5.25
N ALA A 137 -13.34 12.44 -4.99
CA ALA A 137 -14.08 13.50 -4.29
C ALA A 137 -13.75 13.57 -2.79
N GLY A 138 -13.32 12.45 -2.18
CA GLY A 138 -12.98 12.34 -0.77
C GLY A 138 -11.47 12.22 -0.54
N PRO A 139 -10.97 11.05 -0.11
CA PRO A 139 -9.60 10.88 0.40
C PRO A 139 -8.51 11.20 -0.63
N LEU A 140 -8.74 10.93 -1.92
CA LEU A 140 -7.76 11.23 -2.98
C LEU A 140 -7.77 12.69 -3.41
N ARG A 141 -8.68 13.54 -2.92
CA ARG A 141 -8.80 14.95 -3.34
C ARG A 141 -7.48 15.71 -3.25
N ALA A 142 -6.67 15.44 -2.22
CA ALA A 142 -5.38 16.10 -2.01
C ALA A 142 -4.40 15.90 -3.19
N LEU A 143 -4.46 14.75 -3.88
CA LEU A 143 -3.66 14.48 -5.08
C LEU A 143 -4.00 15.41 -6.25
N PHE A 144 -5.28 15.76 -6.38
CA PHE A 144 -5.80 16.52 -7.52
C PHE A 144 -5.80 18.03 -7.27
N VAL A 145 -5.78 18.46 -6.01
CA VAL A 145 -5.70 19.88 -5.64
C VAL A 145 -4.25 20.40 -5.62
N ALA A 146 -3.27 19.53 -5.35
CA ALA A 146 -1.85 19.92 -5.33
C ALA A 146 -1.28 20.37 -6.69
N GLY A 147 -2.01 20.20 -7.79
CA GLY A 147 -1.66 20.74 -9.11
C GLY A 147 -2.10 22.19 -9.36
N GLY A 148 -2.75 22.85 -8.39
CA GLY A 148 -3.39 24.16 -8.55
C GLY A 148 -2.79 25.34 -7.77
N GLY A 149 -1.61 25.19 -7.15
CA GLY A 149 -0.96 26.26 -6.38
C GLY A 149 0.41 26.62 -6.93
N ALA A 150 0.44 27.75 -7.66
CA ALA A 150 1.57 28.64 -8.00
C ALA A 150 2.99 28.05 -8.13
#